data_AF-A0A060CFP7-F1
#
_entry.id   AF-A0A060CFP7-F1
#
_cell.length_a   1.000
_cell.length_b   1.000
_cell.length_c   1.000
_cell.angle_alpha   90.00
_cell.angle_beta   90.00
_cell.angle_gamma   90.00
#
_symmetry.space_group_name_H-M   'P 1'
#
loop_
_entity.id
_entity.type
_entity.pdbx_description
1 polymer ?
#
loop_
_entity_poly.entity_id
_entity_poly.type
_entity_poly.pdbx_seq_one_letter_code
_entity_poly.pdbx_strand_id
1 'polypeptide(L)'
;MSGKVVQGLDVNHTEILLAESAVAGTEYTIDLYAYTGMKEAYTELQLLLCGLEENVERLYYHLQVPLQVAMLKQDQDIDRITILNHLTEAVNLLDLRQPGSEAFRTSVQKALDYLDNDFYGKECGDDTIVEVCVGHTHIDVAWLWTLGQTREKSVR
;
A
#
# COMPACT_ATOMS: atom_id res chain seq x y z
N MET A 1 -2.46 -11.96 -18.00
CA MET A 1 -1.39 -12.85 -18.50
C MET A 1 -2.03 -14.01 -19.26
N SER A 2 -1.53 -14.33 -20.46
CA SER A 2 -2.08 -15.38 -21.34
C SER A 2 -3.60 -15.29 -21.58
N GLY A 3 -4.08 -14.11 -21.99
CA GLY A 3 -5.49 -13.90 -22.34
C GLY A 3 -6.47 -13.79 -21.17
N LYS A 4 -6.01 -13.85 -19.92
CA LYS A 4 -6.82 -13.55 -18.73
C LYS A 4 -6.63 -12.11 -18.27
N VAL A 5 -7.75 -11.41 -18.06
CA VAL A 5 -7.80 -10.13 -17.34
C VAL A 5 -7.34 -10.39 -15.91
N VAL A 6 -6.35 -9.63 -15.45
CA VAL A 6 -5.73 -9.83 -14.13
C VAL A 6 -6.23 -8.77 -13.15
N GLN A 7 -6.18 -7.50 -13.54
CA GLN A 7 -6.52 -6.38 -12.66
C GLN A 7 -6.86 -5.14 -13.47
N GLY A 8 -7.80 -4.33 -12.99
CA GLY A 8 -7.98 -2.95 -13.43
C GLY A 8 -6.94 -2.01 -12.81
N LEU A 9 -6.47 -1.04 -13.59
CA LEU A 9 -5.65 0.07 -13.08
C LEU A 9 -6.38 1.39 -13.28
N ASP A 10 -6.18 2.29 -12.33
CA ASP A 10 -6.62 3.67 -12.42
C ASP A 10 -5.54 4.60 -11.83
N VAL A 11 -5.86 5.89 -11.69
CA VAL A 11 -4.91 6.89 -11.19
C VAL A 11 -4.53 6.73 -9.71
N ASN A 12 -5.29 5.94 -8.95
CA ASN A 12 -5.07 5.62 -7.54
C ASN A 12 -4.59 4.18 -7.34
N HIS A 13 -4.89 3.27 -8.26
CA HIS A 13 -4.44 1.89 -8.27
C HIS A 13 -3.49 1.67 -9.46
N THR A 14 -2.20 1.85 -9.22
CA THR A 14 -1.16 1.94 -10.26
C THR A 14 -0.20 0.75 -10.28
N GLU A 15 -0.40 -0.24 -9.40
CA GLU A 15 0.54 -1.34 -9.18
C GLU A 15 -0.11 -2.70 -9.49
N ILE A 16 0.68 -3.62 -10.04
CA ILE A 16 0.28 -5.01 -10.31
C ILE A 16 1.41 -5.93 -9.87
N LEU A 17 1.08 -6.94 -9.06
CA LEU A 17 2.00 -8.01 -8.73
C LEU A 17 2.14 -8.96 -9.93
N LEU A 18 3.34 -9.03 -10.51
CA LEU A 18 3.62 -9.90 -11.65
C LEU A 18 3.94 -11.34 -11.22
N ALA A 19 4.69 -11.50 -10.13
CA ALA A 19 5.03 -12.79 -9.55
C ALA A 19 5.47 -12.61 -8.09
N GLU A 20 4.98 -13.45 -7.17
CA GLU A 20 5.45 -13.50 -5.78
C GLU A 20 6.90 -13.99 -5.69
N SER A 21 7.31 -14.90 -6.58
CA SER A 21 8.67 -15.43 -6.66
C SER A 21 9.11 -15.57 -8.10
N ALA A 22 9.67 -14.49 -8.65
CA ALA A 22 10.11 -14.46 -10.03
C ALA A 22 11.30 -15.41 -10.28
N VAL A 23 11.17 -16.29 -11.29
CA VAL A 23 12.24 -17.19 -11.73
C VAL A 23 13.01 -16.56 -12.89
N ALA A 24 14.34 -16.49 -12.77
CA ALA A 24 15.20 -15.94 -13.81
C ALA A 24 14.99 -16.65 -15.16
N GLY A 25 14.86 -15.85 -16.23
CA GLY A 25 14.58 -16.35 -17.57
C GLY A 25 13.10 -16.62 -17.87
N THR A 26 12.19 -16.39 -16.91
CA THR A 26 10.74 -16.41 -17.18
C THR A 26 10.35 -15.19 -17.97
N GLU A 27 9.67 -15.39 -19.10
CA GLU A 27 9.15 -14.31 -19.93
C GLU A 27 7.67 -14.07 -19.66
N TYR A 28 7.29 -12.79 -19.56
CA TYR A 28 5.92 -12.35 -19.36
C TYR A 28 5.50 -11.42 -20.51
N THR A 29 4.32 -11.66 -21.08
CA THR A 29 3.67 -10.75 -22.02
C THR A 29 2.55 -9.98 -21.31
N ILE A 30 2.63 -8.65 -21.37
CA ILE A 30 1.67 -7.73 -20.74
C ILE A 30 0.90 -7.02 -21.86
N ASP A 31 -0.39 -7.31 -21.93
CA ASP A 31 -1.33 -6.59 -22.81
C ASP A 31 -2.03 -5.50 -22.00
N LEU A 32 -1.86 -4.24 -22.38
CA LEU A 32 -2.47 -3.10 -21.70
C LEU A 32 -3.55 -2.45 -22.58
N TYR A 33 -4.75 -2.32 -22.02
CA TYR A 33 -5.83 -1.52 -22.60
C TYR A 33 -6.08 -0.29 -21.72
N ALA A 34 -5.79 0.90 -22.25
CA ALA A 34 -5.96 2.17 -21.55
C ALA A 34 -7.09 3.00 -22.16
N TYR A 35 -7.90 3.61 -21.28
CA TYR A 35 -8.94 4.58 -21.65
C TYR A 35 -8.60 5.94 -21.03
N THR A 36 -8.35 6.95 -21.85
CA THR A 36 -7.86 8.28 -21.42
C THR A 36 -8.99 9.31 -21.21
N GLY A 37 -10.23 8.84 -21.02
CA GLY A 37 -11.39 9.71 -20.77
C GLY A 37 -12.02 10.30 -22.03
N MET A 38 -12.85 11.32 -21.85
CA MET A 38 -13.60 11.99 -22.93
C MET A 38 -13.07 13.38 -23.30
N LYS A 39 -12.06 13.88 -22.59
CA LYS A 39 -11.43 15.18 -22.89
C LYS A 39 -10.12 14.93 -23.61
N GLU A 40 -9.86 15.73 -24.65
CA GLU A 40 -8.56 15.71 -25.32
C GLU A 40 -7.49 16.28 -24.37
N ALA A 41 -6.68 15.38 -23.81
CA ALA A 41 -5.55 15.69 -22.97
C ALA A 41 -4.42 14.71 -23.26
N TYR A 42 -3.18 15.19 -23.16
CA TYR A 42 -2.02 14.31 -23.22
C TYR A 42 -1.96 13.48 -21.94
N THR A 43 -1.85 12.16 -22.10
CA THR A 43 -1.62 11.23 -20.99
C THR A 43 -0.31 10.51 -21.24
N GLU A 44 0.53 10.45 -20.22
CA GLU A 44 1.77 9.70 -20.25
C GLU A 44 1.61 8.43 -19.42
N LEU A 45 2.13 7.31 -19.94
CA LEU A 45 2.21 6.05 -19.21
C LEU A 45 3.69 5.80 -18.91
N GLN A 46 4.02 5.75 -17.62
CA GLN A 46 5.34 5.36 -17.15
C GLN A 46 5.24 3.97 -16.52
N LEU A 47 6.08 3.05 -16.99
CA LEU A 47 6.15 1.69 -16.48
C LEU A 47 7.46 1.52 -15.73
N LEU A 48 7.36 1.12 -14.47
CA LEU A 48 8.49 0.75 -13.64
C LEU A 48 8.35 -0.72 -13.26
N LEU A 49 9.45 -1.47 -13.39
CA LEU A 49 9.55 -2.83 -12.86
C LEU A 49 10.50 -2.79 -11.66
N CYS A 50 10.00 -3.21 -10.50
CA CYS A 50 10.77 -3.26 -9.27
C CYS A 50 10.56 -4.60 -8.55
N GLY A 51 11.51 -4.95 -7.69
CA GLY A 51 11.32 -5.98 -6.68
C GLY A 51 10.73 -5.34 -5.43
N LEU A 52 9.72 -5.98 -4.85
CA LEU A 52 9.12 -5.57 -3.58
C LEU A 52 9.82 -6.29 -2.43
N GLU A 53 10.35 -5.53 -1.46
CA GLU A 53 10.83 -6.10 -0.20
C GLU A 53 9.70 -6.05 0.83
N GLU A 54 9.00 -7.18 1.02
CA GLU A 54 7.78 -7.28 1.85
C GLU A 54 7.98 -6.71 3.27
N ASN A 55 9.11 -6.98 3.92
CA ASN A 55 9.38 -6.45 5.26
C ASN A 55 9.55 -4.93 5.28
N VAL A 56 10.09 -4.33 4.19
CA VAL A 56 10.24 -2.89 4.09
C VAL A 56 8.88 -2.24 3.87
N GLU A 57 8.04 -2.81 3.00
CA GLU A 57 6.66 -2.36 2.78
C GLU A 57 5.83 -2.48 4.07
N ARG A 58 5.92 -3.62 4.76
CA ARG A 58 5.24 -3.83 6.03
C ARG A 58 5.66 -2.79 7.06
N LEU A 59 6.96 -2.52 7.19
CA LEU A 59 7.46 -1.48 8.09
C LEU A 59 6.94 -0.10 7.70
N TYR A 60 6.91 0.22 6.39
CA TYR A 60 6.37 1.48 5.90
C TYR A 60 4.93 1.69 6.40
N TYR A 61 4.05 0.70 6.25
CA TYR A 61 2.68 0.81 6.73
C TYR A 61 2.56 0.79 8.26
N HIS A 62 3.39 0.03 8.96
CA HIS A 62 3.47 0.04 10.42
C HIS A 62 3.91 1.41 10.98
N LEU A 63 4.61 2.23 10.19
CA LEU A 63 4.96 3.60 10.56
C LEU A 63 3.90 4.61 10.10
N GLN A 64 3.44 4.49 8.85
CA GLN A 64 2.56 5.48 8.22
C GLN A 64 1.17 5.50 8.87
N VAL A 65 0.56 4.34 9.10
CA VAL A 65 -0.82 4.27 9.60
C VAL A 65 -0.93 4.84 11.01
N PRO A 66 -0.10 4.44 11.99
CA PRO A 66 -0.17 5.04 13.32
C PRO A 66 0.19 6.53 13.31
N LEU A 67 1.10 6.97 12.45
CA LEU A 67 1.41 8.39 12.31
C LEU A 67 0.19 9.20 11.86
N GLN A 68 -0.55 8.70 10.87
CA GLN A 68 -1.80 9.34 10.43
C GLN A 68 -2.83 9.41 11.56
N VAL A 69 -2.97 8.34 12.35
CA VAL A 69 -3.86 8.33 13.53
C VAL A 69 -3.42 9.36 14.56
N ALA A 70 -2.12 9.44 14.87
CA ALA A 70 -1.55 10.43 15.78
C ALA A 70 -1.82 11.88 15.31
N MET A 71 -1.77 12.13 13.99
CA MET A 71 -2.04 13.45 13.41
C MET A 71 -3.51 13.88 13.51
N LEU A 72 -4.45 12.95 13.69
CA LEU A 72 -5.87 13.26 13.93
C LEU A 72 -6.16 13.66 15.38
N LYS A 73 -5.22 13.41 16.30
CA LYS A 73 -5.36 13.68 17.74
C LYS A 73 -4.78 15.04 18.14
N GLN A 74 -5.28 15.60 19.24
CA GLN A 74 -4.79 16.87 19.78
C GLN A 74 -3.35 16.76 20.29
N ASP A 75 -2.60 17.87 20.29
CA ASP A 75 -1.16 17.88 20.64
C ASP A 75 -0.84 17.32 22.04
N GLN A 76 -1.75 17.50 23.01
CA GLN A 76 -1.58 17.07 24.40
C GLN A 76 -2.29 15.73 24.71
N ASP A 77 -2.81 15.07 23.69
CA ASP A 77 -3.45 13.75 23.82
C ASP A 77 -2.39 12.69 24.16
N ILE A 78 -2.65 11.90 25.21
CA ILE A 78 -1.70 10.88 25.69
C ILE A 78 -1.46 9.82 24.62
N ASP A 79 -2.51 9.38 23.91
CA ASP A 79 -2.38 8.35 22.87
C ASP A 79 -1.50 8.86 21.73
N ARG A 80 -1.64 10.13 21.36
CA ARG A 80 -0.77 10.75 20.35
C ARG A 80 0.68 10.71 20.79
N ILE A 81 0.97 11.13 22.03
CA ILE A 81 2.32 11.15 22.57
C ILE A 81 2.89 9.71 22.60
N THR A 82 2.10 8.74 23.07
CA THR A 82 2.48 7.32 23.09
C THR A 82 2.80 6.81 21.69
N ILE A 83 1.92 7.00 20.71
CA ILE A 83 2.16 6.58 19.32
C ILE A 83 3.48 7.20 18.80
N LEU A 84 3.65 8.51 18.93
CA LEU A 84 4.84 9.20 18.42
C LEU A 84 6.14 8.73 19.10
N ASN A 85 6.10 8.42 20.40
CA ASN A 85 7.25 7.84 21.10
C ASN A 85 7.60 6.46 20.53
N HIS A 86 6.63 5.56 20.36
CA HIS A 86 6.90 4.24 19.78
C HIS A 86 7.41 4.33 18.33
N LEU A 87 6.83 5.20 17.51
CA LEU A 87 7.30 5.42 16.14
C LEU A 87 8.74 5.97 16.12
N THR A 88 9.07 6.88 17.04
CA THR A 88 10.42 7.44 17.17
C THR A 88 11.43 6.34 17.53
N GLU A 89 11.12 5.50 18.51
CA GLU A 89 11.98 4.37 18.87
C GLU A 89 12.15 3.38 17.72
N ALA A 90 11.08 3.05 17.00
CA ALA A 90 11.16 2.17 15.84
C ALA A 90 12.07 2.74 14.74
N VAL A 91 11.99 4.04 14.46
CA VAL A 91 12.86 4.72 13.48
C VAL A 91 14.32 4.77 13.96
N ASN A 92 14.55 4.97 15.27
CA ASN A 92 15.90 4.99 15.85
C ASN A 92 16.63 3.64 15.71
N LEU A 93 15.89 2.53 15.58
CA LEU A 93 16.47 1.21 15.35
C LEU A 93 16.97 1.00 13.91
N LEU A 94 16.52 1.83 12.96
CA LEU A 94 16.81 1.63 11.54
C LEU A 94 18.21 2.09 11.15
N ASP A 95 18.90 1.25 10.37
CA ASP A 95 20.18 1.57 9.76
C ASP A 95 19.97 2.03 8.31
N LEU A 96 19.75 3.34 8.15
CA LEU A 96 19.50 3.96 6.84
C LEU A 96 20.79 4.37 6.09
N ARG A 97 21.98 4.00 6.58
CA ARG A 97 23.26 4.42 5.97
C ARG A 97 23.46 3.80 4.59
N GLN A 98 22.99 2.57 4.39
CA GLN A 98 23.04 1.87 3.12
C GLN A 98 21.76 1.04 2.92
N PRO A 99 20.70 1.63 2.34
CA PRO A 99 19.46 0.92 2.01
C PRO A 99 19.73 -0.31 1.13
N GLY A 100 19.01 -1.40 1.39
CA GLY A 100 19.19 -2.68 0.69
C GLY A 100 20.42 -3.50 1.12
N SER A 101 21.19 -3.06 2.11
CA SER A 101 22.25 -3.87 2.73
C SER A 101 21.68 -4.90 3.71
N GLU A 102 22.48 -5.90 4.09
CA GLU A 102 22.11 -6.86 5.14
C GLU A 102 21.91 -6.19 6.50
N ALA A 103 22.73 -5.18 6.82
CA ALA A 103 22.58 -4.37 8.03
C ALA A 103 21.24 -3.61 8.03
N PHE A 104 20.87 -3.00 6.91
CA PHE A 104 19.56 -2.36 6.74
C PHE A 104 18.42 -3.38 6.94
N ARG A 105 18.43 -4.52 6.24
CA ARG A 105 17.37 -5.55 6.39
C ARG A 105 17.24 -6.08 7.81
N THR A 106 18.38 -6.28 8.49
CA THR A 106 18.41 -6.68 9.90
C THR A 106 17.78 -5.60 10.79
N SER A 107 18.06 -4.32 10.51
CA SER A 107 17.48 -3.20 11.26
C SER A 107 15.97 -3.07 11.03
N VAL A 108 15.48 -3.31 9.80
CA VAL A 108 14.06 -3.37 9.48
C VAL A 108 13.35 -4.45 10.29
N GLN A 109 13.92 -5.66 10.34
CA GLN A 109 13.34 -6.74 11.15
C GLN A 109 13.27 -6.36 12.63
N LYS A 110 14.33 -5.74 13.18
CA LYS A 110 14.33 -5.27 14.57
C LYS A 110 13.24 -4.24 14.85
N ALA A 111 13.04 -3.29 13.94
CA ALA A 111 11.99 -2.29 14.08
C ALA A 111 10.59 -2.90 13.99
N LEU A 112 10.38 -3.88 13.09
CA LEU A 112 9.13 -4.64 13.00
C LEU A 112 8.85 -5.41 14.29
N ASP A 113 9.84 -6.17 14.79
CA ASP A 113 9.70 -6.95 16.02
C ASP A 113 9.37 -6.03 17.22
N TYR A 114 9.98 -4.85 17.28
CA TYR A 114 9.66 -3.85 18.29
C TYR A 114 8.23 -3.34 18.16
N LEU A 115 7.79 -2.95 16.95
CA LEU A 115 6.42 -2.46 16.75
C LEU A 115 5.37 -3.53 17.06
N ASP A 116 5.59 -4.77 16.62
CA ASP A 116 4.68 -5.89 16.88
C ASP A 116 4.52 -6.17 18.38
N ASN A 117 5.63 -6.20 19.12
CA ASN A 117 5.61 -6.58 20.53
C ASN A 117 5.32 -5.41 21.47
N ASP A 118 5.99 -4.28 21.27
CA ASP A 118 5.95 -3.15 22.20
C ASP A 118 4.83 -2.17 21.90
N PHE A 119 4.53 -1.91 20.63
CA PHE A 119 3.45 -1.00 20.28
C PHE A 119 2.11 -1.74 20.14
N TYR A 120 2.00 -2.65 19.17
CA TYR A 120 0.75 -3.37 18.94
C TYR A 120 0.41 -4.34 20.07
N GLY A 121 1.42 -5.01 20.65
CA GLY A 121 1.19 -6.01 21.70
C GLY A 121 0.93 -5.46 23.11
N LYS A 122 1.29 -4.19 23.40
CA LYS A 122 1.15 -3.61 24.75
C LYS A 122 0.26 -2.37 24.79
N GLU A 123 0.33 -1.51 23.78
CA GLU A 123 -0.40 -0.23 23.76
C GLU A 123 -1.71 -0.32 22.97
N CYS A 124 -1.84 -1.29 22.07
CA CYS A 124 -3.04 -1.49 21.26
C CYS A 124 -3.87 -2.70 21.76
N GLY A 125 -5.14 -2.79 21.35
CA GLY A 125 -6.00 -3.95 21.65
C GLY A 125 -7.09 -3.72 22.71
N ASP A 126 -7.60 -2.49 22.82
CA ASP A 126 -8.84 -2.27 23.59
C ASP A 126 -10.03 -2.89 22.85
N ASP A 127 -10.44 -4.09 23.28
CA ASP A 127 -11.54 -4.86 22.69
C ASP A 127 -12.94 -4.32 23.04
N THR A 128 -13.04 -3.17 23.72
CA THR A 128 -14.34 -2.62 24.14
C THR A 128 -15.15 -1.99 23.00
N ILE A 129 -14.50 -1.64 21.88
CA ILE A 129 -15.13 -1.03 20.70
C ILE A 129 -14.96 -1.96 19.50
N VAL A 130 -16.08 -2.30 18.85
CA VAL A 130 -16.07 -3.11 17.62
C VAL A 130 -16.44 -2.22 16.44
N GLU A 131 -15.49 -2.03 15.53
CA GLU A 131 -15.72 -1.40 14.23
C GLU A 131 -15.80 -2.48 13.13
N VAL A 132 -16.82 -2.40 12.27
CA VAL A 132 -17.02 -3.34 11.16
C VAL A 132 -16.77 -2.62 9.84
N CYS A 133 -15.70 -3.00 9.16
CA CYS A 133 -15.32 -2.44 7.86
C CYS A 133 -15.72 -3.39 6.72
N VAL A 134 -16.38 -2.87 5.69
CA VAL A 134 -16.78 -3.63 4.50
C VAL A 134 -16.26 -2.91 3.26
N GLY A 135 -15.47 -3.61 2.44
CA GLY A 135 -15.04 -3.11 1.14
C GLY A 135 -16.23 -3.02 0.18
N HIS A 136 -16.36 -1.89 -0.51
CA HIS A 136 -17.39 -1.70 -1.54
C HIS A 136 -16.80 -0.97 -2.76
N THR A 137 -17.41 -1.18 -3.92
CA THR A 137 -17.09 -0.45 -5.14
C THR A 137 -18.37 0.15 -5.70
N HIS A 138 -18.42 1.47 -5.83
CA HIS A 138 -19.55 2.18 -6.43
C HIS A 138 -19.26 2.46 -7.91
N ILE A 139 -20.15 2.02 -8.81
CA ILE A 139 -20.06 2.29 -10.25
C ILE A 139 -21.39 2.87 -10.73
N ASP A 140 -21.37 4.12 -11.18
CA ASP A 140 -22.53 4.71 -11.83
C ASP A 140 -22.76 4.10 -13.21
N VAL A 141 -24.00 3.66 -13.46
CA VAL A 141 -24.32 2.93 -14.70
C VAL A 141 -24.39 3.85 -15.91
N ALA A 142 -24.93 5.07 -15.75
CA ALA A 142 -25.05 6.06 -16.81
C ALA A 142 -24.95 7.47 -16.23
N TRP A 143 -23.72 7.97 -16.13
CA TRP A 143 -23.46 9.32 -15.62
C TRP A 143 -22.49 10.09 -16.52
N LEU A 144 -21.19 9.96 -16.27
CA LEU A 144 -20.14 10.69 -17.01
C LEU A 144 -19.47 9.84 -18.09
N TRP A 145 -20.00 8.67 -18.43
CA TRP A 145 -19.45 7.79 -19.46
C TRP A 145 -20.57 6.99 -20.15
N THR A 146 -20.23 6.42 -21.30
CA THR A 146 -21.16 5.61 -22.09
C THR A 146 -21.41 4.26 -21.43
N LEU A 147 -22.55 3.61 -21.74
CA LEU A 147 -22.86 2.25 -21.27
C LEU A 147 -21.78 1.22 -21.66
N GLY A 148 -21.09 1.44 -22.77
CA GLY A 148 -19.95 0.60 -23.18
C GLY A 148 -18.81 0.66 -22.16
N GLN A 149 -18.47 1.85 -21.67
CA GLN A 149 -17.44 2.03 -20.64
C GLN A 149 -17.87 1.48 -19.28
N THR A 150 -19.17 1.57 -18.93
CA THR A 150 -19.69 0.90 -17.72
C THR A 150 -19.47 -0.60 -17.79
N ARG A 151 -19.73 -1.24 -18.94
CA ARG A 151 -19.49 -2.68 -19.12
C ARG A 151 -18.01 -3.03 -18.92
N GLU A 152 -17.11 -2.25 -19.52
CA GLU A 152 -15.66 -2.44 -19.35
C GLU A 152 -15.20 -2.25 -17.90
N LYS A 153 -15.77 -1.29 -17.17
CA LYS A 153 -15.48 -1.05 -15.75
C LYS A 153 -16.03 -2.15 -14.84
N SER A 154 -17.16 -2.76 -15.20
CA SER A 154 -17.82 -3.77 -14.36
C SER A 154 -17.15 -5.15 -14.43
N VAL A 155 -16.32 -5.40 -15.44
CA VAL A 155 -15.60 -6.69 -15.63
C VAL A 155 -14.16 -6.65 -15.12
N ARG A 156 -13.73 -5.52 -14.54
CA ARG A 156 -12.35 -5.28 -14.07
C ARG A 156 -12.32 -5.07 -12.57
#